data_AF-A0A3M4RQ58-F1
#
_entry.id   AF-A0A3M4RQ58-F1
#
_cell.length_a   1.000
_cell.length_b   1.000
_cell.length_c   1.000
_cell.angle_alpha   90.00
_cell.angle_beta   90.00
_cell.angle_gamma   90.00
#
_symmetry.space_group_name_H-M   'P 1'
#
loop_
_entity.id
_entity.type
_entity.pdbx_description
1 polymer ?
#
loop_
_entity_poly.entity_id
_entity_poly.type
_entity_poly.pdbx_seq_one_letter_code
_entity_poly.pdbx_strand_id
1 'polypeptide(L)'
;MTLQPAAADLDALTKFAAVVPKAAAAAQRRAINKTLRWLRTHIAREVGRQERIAVAAVRQRLRAYPASGSAMRGKLWFGLDAISASRIGRARQTRSGVSVAGRRYQGA
;
A
#
# COMPACT_ATOMS: atom_id res chain seq x y z
N MET A 1 -34.80 9.19 -39.05
CA MET A 1 -33.39 9.66 -39.18
C MET A 1 -32.48 8.46 -39.00
N THR A 2 -31.86 7.99 -40.06
CA THR A 2 -30.81 6.95 -40.00
C THR A 2 -29.47 7.67 -39.85
N LEU A 3 -28.83 7.55 -38.68
CA LEU A 3 -27.48 8.03 -38.45
C LEU A 3 -26.51 7.03 -39.11
N GLN A 4 -26.15 7.26 -40.37
CA GLN A 4 -25.08 6.51 -41.01
C GLN A 4 -23.73 7.08 -40.54
N PRO A 5 -22.87 6.28 -39.88
CA PRO A 5 -21.56 6.74 -39.46
C PRO A 5 -20.69 7.03 -40.68
N ALA A 6 -19.93 8.12 -40.64
CA ALA A 6 -18.95 8.41 -41.68
C ALA A 6 -17.84 7.34 -41.66
N ALA A 7 -17.30 7.00 -42.83
CA ALA A 7 -16.23 5.99 -42.92
C ALA A 7 -15.00 6.32 -42.05
N ALA A 8 -14.72 7.60 -41.85
CA ALA A 8 -13.66 8.07 -40.94
C ALA A 8 -13.96 7.76 -39.46
N ASP A 9 -15.23 7.83 -39.03
CA ASP A 9 -15.62 7.51 -37.66
C ASP A 9 -15.49 6.01 -37.39
N LEU A 10 -15.78 5.18 -38.39
CA LEU A 10 -15.59 3.73 -38.31
C LEU A 10 -14.11 3.35 -38.17
N ASP A 11 -13.22 4.00 -38.91
CA ASP A 11 -11.76 3.79 -38.81
C ASP A 11 -11.18 4.29 -37.48
N ALA A 12 -11.69 5.41 -36.95
CA ALA A 12 -11.33 5.88 -35.61
C ALA A 12 -11.78 4.89 -34.52
N LEU A 13 -13.00 4.35 -34.65
CA LEU A 13 -13.55 3.37 -33.71
C LEU A 13 -12.79 2.04 -33.73
N THR A 14 -12.38 1.53 -34.89
CA THR A 14 -11.56 0.30 -34.99
C THR A 14 -10.17 0.51 -34.41
N LYS A 15 -9.51 1.64 -34.70
CA LYS A 15 -8.23 2.00 -34.08
C LYS A 15 -8.34 2.12 -32.56
N PHE A 16 -9.42 2.73 -32.08
CA PHE A 16 -9.71 2.82 -30.64
C PHE A 16 -9.92 1.44 -30.02
N ALA A 17 -10.75 0.60 -30.63
CA ALA A 17 -11.04 -0.75 -30.16
C ALA A 17 -9.77 -1.63 -30.06
N ALA A 18 -8.80 -1.43 -30.95
CA ALA A 18 -7.52 -2.15 -30.90
C ALA A 18 -6.64 -1.76 -29.69
N VAL A 19 -6.70 -0.49 -29.24
CA VAL A 19 -5.81 0.03 -28.18
C VAL A 19 -6.44 -0.06 -26.78
N VAL A 20 -7.78 0.05 -26.70
CA VAL A 20 -8.52 0.09 -25.43
C VAL A 20 -8.23 -1.08 -24.48
N PRO A 21 -8.20 -2.36 -24.92
CA PRO A 21 -7.98 -3.47 -23.99
C PRO A 21 -6.66 -3.37 -23.24
N LYS A 22 -5.59 -2.95 -23.94
CA LYS A 22 -4.26 -2.76 -23.35
C LYS A 22 -4.24 -1.57 -22.39
N ALA A 23 -4.87 -0.47 -22.78
CA ALA A 23 -4.97 0.73 -21.95
C ALA A 23 -5.80 0.48 -20.68
N ALA A 24 -6.91 -0.25 -20.80
CA ALA A 24 -7.79 -0.64 -19.71
C ALA A 24 -7.06 -1.55 -18.70
N ALA A 25 -6.35 -2.56 -19.19
CA ALA A 25 -5.52 -3.43 -18.33
C ALA A 25 -4.44 -2.64 -17.57
N ALA A 26 -3.79 -1.68 -18.24
CA ALA A 26 -2.82 -0.79 -17.60
C ALA A 26 -3.46 0.11 -16.53
N ALA A 27 -4.65 0.66 -16.80
CA ALA A 27 -5.41 1.47 -15.85
C ALA A 27 -5.81 0.65 -14.61
N GLN A 28 -6.32 -0.57 -14.81
CA GLN A 28 -6.65 -1.49 -13.73
C GLN A 28 -5.43 -1.81 -12.86
N ARG A 29 -4.28 -2.11 -13.47
CA ARG A 29 -3.03 -2.35 -12.74
C ARG A 29 -2.58 -1.14 -11.91
N ARG A 30 -2.71 0.08 -12.46
CA ARG A 30 -2.42 1.31 -11.71
C ARG A 30 -3.37 1.48 -10.52
N ALA A 31 -4.66 1.22 -10.71
CA ALA A 31 -5.65 1.28 -9.63
C ALA A 31 -5.28 0.32 -8.50
N ILE A 32 -4.98 -0.95 -8.80
CA ILE A 32 -4.56 -1.94 -7.80
C ILE A 32 -3.33 -1.47 -7.03
N ASN A 33 -2.29 -1.00 -7.72
CA ASN A 33 -1.05 -0.56 -7.09
C ASN A 33 -1.25 0.71 -6.25
N LYS A 34 -2.15 1.61 -6.66
CA LYS A 34 -2.53 2.79 -5.88
C LYS A 34 -3.26 2.38 -4.60
N THR A 35 -4.20 1.45 -4.68
CA THR A 35 -4.92 0.90 -3.53
C THR A 35 -3.96 0.22 -2.55
N LEU A 36 -3.01 -0.60 -3.03
CA LEU A 36 -2.00 -1.21 -2.17
C LEU A 36 -1.15 -0.17 -1.42
N ARG A 37 -0.73 0.89 -2.10
CA ARG A 37 0.04 1.99 -1.48
C ARG A 37 -0.79 2.74 -0.43
N TRP A 38 -2.05 2.99 -0.74
CA TRP A 38 -2.99 3.64 0.16
C TRP A 38 -3.26 2.79 1.41
N LEU A 39 -3.52 1.49 1.24
CA LEU A 39 -3.70 0.52 2.33
C LEU A 39 -2.45 0.43 3.20
N ARG A 40 -1.26 0.32 2.59
CA ARG A 40 0.02 0.29 3.32
C ARG A 40 0.18 1.49 4.25
N THR A 41 -0.30 2.65 3.81
CA THR A 41 -0.21 3.89 4.57
C THR A 41 -1.24 3.95 5.69
N HIS A 42 -2.49 3.58 5.42
CA HIS A 42 -3.58 3.65 6.41
C HIS A 42 -3.39 2.62 7.52
N ILE A 43 -3.09 1.36 7.17
CA ILE A 43 -2.82 0.31 8.16
C ILE A 43 -1.66 0.71 9.07
N ALA A 44 -0.56 1.21 8.51
CA ALA A 44 0.60 1.58 9.31
C ALA A 44 0.33 2.76 10.26
N ARG A 45 -0.52 3.72 9.85
CA ARG A 45 -0.92 4.85 10.69
C ARG A 45 -1.88 4.43 11.80
N GLU A 46 -2.83 3.55 11.49
CA GLU A 46 -3.82 3.09 12.45
C GLU A 46 -3.18 2.19 13.52
N VAL A 47 -2.42 1.17 13.10
CA VAL A 47 -1.67 0.29 14.01
C VAL A 47 -0.68 1.08 14.85
N GLY A 48 0.03 2.04 14.24
CA GLY A 48 0.96 2.89 14.98
C GLY A 48 0.29 3.72 16.08
N ARG A 49 -0.95 4.17 15.86
CA ARG A 49 -1.74 4.92 16.84
C ARG A 49 -2.27 4.01 17.95
N GLN A 50 -2.86 2.88 17.59
CA GLN A 50 -3.49 1.93 18.52
C GLN A 50 -2.44 1.27 19.43
N GLU A 51 -1.38 0.74 18.85
CA GLU A 51 -0.35 -0.03 19.57
C GLU A 51 0.77 0.84 20.15
N ARG A 52 0.73 2.15 19.88
CA ARG A 52 1.81 3.11 20.18
C ARG A 52 3.15 2.59 19.65
N ILE A 53 3.18 2.23 18.38
CA ILE A 53 4.37 1.77 17.66
C ILE A 53 4.71 2.81 16.60
N ALA A 54 6.01 3.11 16.43
CA ALA A 54 6.48 3.97 15.37
C ALA A 54 6.02 3.44 14.01
N VAL A 55 5.38 4.31 13.20
CA VAL A 55 4.87 3.97 11.87
C VAL A 55 5.96 3.35 10.97
N ALA A 56 7.22 3.77 11.14
CA ALA A 56 8.37 3.20 10.44
C ALA A 56 8.58 1.71 10.75
N ALA A 57 8.49 1.30 12.02
CA ALA A 57 8.61 -0.10 12.43
C ALA A 57 7.44 -0.94 11.90
N VAL A 58 6.23 -0.41 11.91
CA VAL A 58 5.06 -1.08 11.31
C VAL A 58 5.23 -1.26 9.80
N ARG A 59 5.74 -0.22 9.10
CA ARG A 59 6.00 -0.27 7.65
C ARG A 59 7.08 -1.27 7.25
N GLN A 60 8.04 -1.59 8.13
CA GLN A 60 9.04 -2.63 7.90
C GLN A 60 8.40 -4.04 7.89
N ARG A 61 7.31 -4.22 8.64
CA ARG A 61 6.56 -5.49 8.68
C ARG A 61 5.47 -5.60 7.62
N LEU A 62 5.09 -4.50 6.99
CA LEU A 62 4.09 -4.44 5.95
C LEU A 62 4.74 -4.50 4.55
N ARG A 63 4.77 -5.71 3.97
CA ARG A 63 5.33 -5.98 2.63
C ARG A 63 4.23 -5.92 1.57
N ALA A 64 4.41 -5.04 0.58
CA ALA A 64 3.51 -4.92 -0.55
C ALA A 64 4.11 -5.62 -1.78
N TYR A 65 3.33 -6.50 -2.39
CA TYR A 65 3.64 -7.18 -3.63
C TYR A 65 2.74 -6.58 -4.72
N PRO A 66 3.27 -5.66 -5.54
CA PRO A 66 2.47 -4.97 -6.54
C PRO A 66 2.00 -5.94 -7.63
N ALA A 67 0.88 -5.62 -8.26
CA ALA A 67 0.42 -6.34 -9.44
C ALA A 67 1.44 -6.14 -10.57
N SER A 68 1.91 -7.25 -11.16
CA SER A 68 2.89 -7.26 -12.24
C SER A 68 2.53 -8.21 -13.38
N GLY A 69 2.98 -7.86 -14.60
CA GLY A 69 2.71 -8.63 -15.81
C GLY A 69 1.22 -8.90 -16.02
N SER A 70 0.89 -10.16 -16.29
CA SER A 70 -0.46 -10.68 -16.51
C SER A 70 -1.29 -10.81 -15.22
N ALA A 71 -0.66 -10.75 -14.05
CA ALA A 71 -1.35 -10.91 -12.78
C ALA A 71 -2.02 -9.60 -12.35
N MET A 72 -3.34 -9.53 -12.50
CA MET A 72 -4.18 -8.41 -12.05
C MET A 72 -4.51 -8.47 -10.55
N ARG A 73 -3.60 -9.01 -9.73
CA ARG A 73 -3.77 -9.12 -8.28
C ARG A 73 -2.55 -8.58 -7.57
N GLY A 74 -2.80 -7.74 -6.58
CA GLY A 74 -1.80 -7.29 -5.61
C GLY A 74 -1.92 -8.06 -4.31
N LYS A 75 -0.82 -8.30 -3.60
CA LYS A 75 -0.81 -8.92 -2.26
C LYS A 75 -0.21 -7.95 -1.25
N LEU A 76 -0.82 -7.86 -0.08
CA LEU A 76 -0.30 -7.12 1.06
C LEU A 76 -0.10 -8.11 2.22
N TRP A 77 1.13 -8.22 2.71
CA TRP A 77 1.48 -9.11 3.82
C TRP A 77 1.87 -8.29 5.05
N PHE A 78 1.30 -8.64 6.20
CA PHE A 78 1.63 -8.04 7.48
C PHE A 78 2.22 -9.11 8.41
N GLY A 79 3.49 -8.96 8.76
CA GLY A 79 4.16 -9.87 9.69
C GLY A 79 3.77 -9.58 11.14
N LEU A 80 3.43 -10.63 11.90
CA LEU A 80 2.96 -10.54 13.29
C LEU A 80 4.03 -10.85 14.34
N ASP A 81 5.28 -11.09 13.94
CA ASP A 81 6.34 -11.42 14.90
C ASP A 81 6.60 -10.24 15.86
N ALA A 82 7.07 -10.56 17.08
CA ALA A 82 7.38 -9.55 18.08
C ALA A 82 8.36 -8.49 17.55
N ILE A 83 8.16 -7.23 17.95
CA ILE A 83 9.03 -6.10 17.63
C ILE A 83 9.86 -5.78 18.88
N SER A 84 11.18 -5.65 18.74
CA SER A 84 12.05 -5.29 19.86
C SER A 84 11.68 -3.93 20.43
N ALA A 85 11.69 -3.79 21.77
CA ALA A 85 11.31 -2.57 22.47
C ALA A 85 12.05 -1.32 21.94
N SER A 86 13.34 -1.45 21.61
CA SER A 86 14.16 -0.38 21.02
C SER A 86 13.67 0.17 19.68
N ARG A 87 12.91 -0.63 18.91
CA ARG A 87 12.40 -0.26 17.57
C ARG A 87 10.99 0.29 17.59
N ILE A 88 10.28 0.17 18.71
CA ILE A 88 8.89 0.60 18.86
C ILE A 88 8.77 2.13 18.90
N GLY A 89 9.78 2.85 19.34
CA GLY A 89 9.76 4.31 19.40
C GLY A 89 11.06 4.88 19.94
N ARG A 90 11.09 6.20 20.17
CA ARG A 90 12.26 6.85 20.78
C ARG A 90 12.39 6.38 22.23
N ALA A 91 13.51 5.73 22.54
CA ALA A 91 13.86 5.37 23.90
C ALA A 91 14.26 6.63 24.69
N ARG A 92 13.72 6.77 25.90
CA ARG A 92 14.09 7.82 26.86
C ARG A 92 14.56 7.13 28.14
N GLN A 93 15.84 7.35 28.49
CA GLN A 93 16.37 6.89 29.76
C GLN A 93 15.73 7.69 30.92
N THR A 94 15.40 6.98 31.99
CA THR A 94 14.78 7.49 33.21
C THR A 94 15.56 6.97 34.41
N ARG A 95 15.35 7.57 35.59
CA ARG A 95 16.09 7.20 36.81
C ARG A 95 15.93 5.71 37.22
N SER A 96 14.88 5.04 36.75
CA SER A 96 14.57 3.64 37.06
C SER A 96 14.69 2.67 35.87
N GLY A 97 15.20 3.12 34.71
CA GLY A 97 15.32 2.29 33.50
C GLY A 97 15.03 3.06 32.21
N VAL A 98 14.44 2.41 31.20
CA VAL A 98 14.17 2.99 29.88
C VAL A 98 12.67 3.01 29.58
N SER A 99 12.16 4.16 29.11
CA SER A 99 10.79 4.31 28.62
C SER A 99 10.77 4.33 27.09
N VAL A 100 9.95 3.49 26.46
CA VAL A 100 9.76 3.48 25.00
C VAL A 100 8.27 3.49 24.67
N ALA A 101 7.82 4.51 23.95
CA ALA A 101 6.44 4.67 23.48
C ALA A 101 5.36 4.46 24.56
N GLY A 102 5.63 4.94 25.78
CA GLY A 102 4.72 4.83 26.93
C GLY A 102 4.85 3.54 27.73
N ARG A 103 5.68 2.58 27.31
CA ARG A 103 6.04 1.39 28.09
C ARG A 103 7.32 1.64 28.87
N ARG A 104 7.39 1.20 30.13
CA ARG A 104 8.57 1.31 31.00
C ARG A 104 9.25 -0.05 31.11
N TYR A 105 10.56 -0.07 30.97
CA TYR A 105 11.43 -1.23 31.12
C TYR A 105 12.43 -0.93 32.24
N GLN A 106 12.35 -1.65 33.35
CA GLN A 106 13.26 -1.48 34.49
C GLN A 106 14.54 -2.29 34.25
N GLY A 107 15.70 -1.72 34.53
CA GLY A 107 16.98 -2.44 34.54
C GLY A 107 17.63 -2.74 33.18
N ALA A 108 17.36 -1.94 32.15
CA ALA A 108 18.05 -2.04 30.85
C ALA A 108 19.45 -1.41 30.88
#